data_AF-A0A838EII3-F1
#
_entry.id   AF-A0A838EII3-F1
#
_cell.length_a   1.000
_cell.length_b   1.000
_cell.length_c   1.000
_cell.angle_alpha   90.00
_cell.angle_beta   90.00
_cell.angle_gamma   90.00
#
_symmetry.space_group_name_H-M   'P 1'
#
loop_
_entity.id
_entity.type
_entity.pdbx_description
1 polymer ?
#
loop_
_entity_poly.entity_id
_entity_poly.type
_entity_poly.pdbx_seq_one_letter_code
_entity_poly.pdbx_strand_id
1 'polypeptide(L)'
;MYTRTLFTLPSYADAAFTDVYSEGADDNVCEAFASAWGGLDLAAFQRAFAHGQGDDRIVAIFALGATATPQITESLLSLLTHSSWRMERFASALCLGRMNEQQALPLIETLLLDGLDLDEYRKAVQENGHPLYELDWCGGRRSGLVYFLREWHSPTLIQTFHRGLQALWEIQKTLHPFPFEVDSYDGLAYGLGSRDAFDALNGIDFPPAHRNTALVYMALGHLDARGRPESGLGLMGEMLSNTDLRQDVAAVLSQYMGLSPQEQQDCVNNFYHYANARIDGPHIDEDEDNDEDEIIEEDEDEVDEIELPHICDCLGHRARIHRLAWSPDATRLVSGSEDTTARVWHARTGKMLLSFQQHQESVNAVAWSPQGDLIASGGNDNLIHIWNAQTGALTATCTGHASWLVNLAWSPDGTRLASTSLDKTVRVWDAFSGIELMILSGHSAIVYSVAWSPDGTRILSGGGYPEGLIMSWNSATGTRELIYDGHGPDVRKQRPIPADADAWLEDWIRAASSVHHLAWSPDGGRIASAGLRNVCHIWNATSGEDLMATNRTSGPLAWSPDGVSLFSLDNYPRIIEVWDTRTNVVTMQYRLNSPVWLTTFAVSPDGKYLATDAGELLQVWHLPN
;
A
#
# COMPACT_ATOMS: atom_id res chain seq x y z
N MET A 1 12.48 -8.77 -26.03
CA MET A 1 12.68 -7.90 -27.20
C MET A 1 11.31 -7.53 -27.75
N TYR A 2 10.71 -6.47 -27.23
CA TYR A 2 9.60 -5.79 -27.89
C TYR A 2 10.15 -4.45 -28.40
N THR A 3 9.99 -4.25 -29.69
CA THR A 3 10.50 -3.13 -30.47
C THR A 3 9.81 -1.82 -30.07
N ARG A 4 10.59 -0.89 -29.49
CA ARG A 4 10.31 0.55 -29.47
C ARG A 4 10.01 0.99 -30.91
N THR A 5 8.75 1.28 -31.20
CA THR A 5 8.43 2.10 -32.37
C THR A 5 8.53 3.54 -31.90
N LEU A 6 9.66 4.18 -32.23
CA LEU A 6 9.95 5.58 -31.99
C LEU A 6 8.87 6.46 -32.65
N PHE A 7 7.92 6.97 -31.85
CA PHE A 7 7.43 8.32 -32.10
C PHE A 7 8.52 9.26 -31.61
N THR A 8 9.17 9.98 -32.53
CA THR A 8 10.09 11.06 -32.17
C THR A 8 9.26 12.21 -31.62
N LEU A 9 8.98 12.17 -30.31
CA LEU A 9 8.49 13.33 -29.57
C LEU A 9 9.63 14.36 -29.44
N PRO A 10 9.34 15.67 -29.38
CA PRO A 10 10.34 16.69 -29.09
C PRO A 10 11.02 16.36 -27.75
N SER A 11 12.32 16.65 -27.61
CA SER A 11 13.13 16.30 -26.41
C SER A 11 12.57 16.84 -25.08
N TYR A 12 11.65 17.79 -25.13
CA TYR A 12 10.99 18.36 -23.96
C TYR A 12 9.82 17.52 -23.45
N ALA A 13 9.13 16.83 -24.36
CA ALA A 13 8.03 15.94 -24.01
C ALA A 13 8.57 14.66 -23.37
N ASP A 14 9.71 14.13 -23.81
CA ASP A 14 10.36 12.96 -23.19
C ASP A 14 10.79 13.22 -21.73
N ALA A 15 11.25 14.43 -21.41
CA ALA A 15 11.59 14.83 -20.04
C ALA A 15 10.34 14.94 -19.16
N ALA A 16 9.32 15.69 -19.61
CA ALA A 16 8.06 15.80 -18.90
C ALA A 16 7.32 14.44 -18.76
N PHE A 17 7.47 13.54 -19.73
CA PHE A 17 6.89 12.20 -19.70
C PHE A 17 7.61 11.27 -18.71
N THR A 18 8.94 11.39 -18.61
CA THR A 18 9.72 10.70 -17.57
C THR A 18 9.37 11.24 -16.18
N ASP A 19 9.16 12.56 -16.06
CA ASP A 19 8.80 13.25 -14.81
C ASP A 19 7.37 12.90 -14.33
N VAL A 20 6.41 12.70 -15.23
CA VAL A 20 5.03 12.26 -14.90
C VAL A 20 4.98 10.78 -14.50
N TYR A 21 5.77 9.94 -15.17
CA TYR A 21 5.85 8.51 -14.85
C TYR A 21 6.55 8.25 -13.50
N SER A 22 7.55 9.07 -13.14
CA SER A 22 8.23 9.02 -11.83
C SER A 22 7.41 9.59 -10.67
N GLU A 23 6.23 10.17 -10.94
CA GLU A 23 5.33 10.72 -9.91
C GLU A 23 4.14 9.78 -9.65
N GLY A 24 4.12 8.55 -10.21
CA GLY A 24 3.20 7.46 -9.87
C GLY A 24 1.78 7.59 -10.42
N ALA A 25 1.61 8.20 -11.58
CA ALA A 25 0.36 8.12 -12.35
C ALA A 25 0.17 6.70 -12.93
N ASP A 26 -1.06 6.17 -12.94
CA ASP A 26 -1.31 4.84 -13.51
C ASP A 26 -1.04 4.81 -15.03
N ASP A 27 -0.84 3.62 -15.59
CA ASP A 27 -0.52 3.45 -17.01
C ASP A 27 -1.64 3.96 -17.95
N ASN A 28 -2.90 3.99 -17.51
CA ASN A 28 -4.04 4.55 -18.27
C ASN A 28 -4.03 6.07 -18.29
N VAL A 29 -3.60 6.72 -17.20
CA VAL A 29 -3.37 8.17 -17.13
C VAL A 29 -2.19 8.53 -18.01
N CYS A 30 -1.10 7.76 -17.98
CA CYS A 30 0.07 7.99 -18.85
C CYS A 30 -0.24 7.75 -20.34
N GLU A 31 -1.05 6.75 -20.69
CA GLU A 31 -1.54 6.54 -22.06
C GLU A 31 -2.53 7.62 -22.52
N ALA A 32 -3.45 8.08 -21.63
CA ALA A 32 -4.34 9.20 -21.92
C ALA A 32 -3.56 10.52 -22.06
N PHE A 33 -2.51 10.72 -21.26
CA PHE A 33 -1.57 11.83 -21.36
C PHE A 33 -0.81 11.77 -22.68
N ALA A 34 -0.22 10.62 -23.04
CA ALA A 34 0.48 10.41 -24.32
C ALA A 34 -0.44 10.58 -25.54
N SER A 35 -1.67 10.07 -25.47
CA SER A 35 -2.62 10.11 -26.59
C SER A 35 -3.26 11.47 -26.78
N ALA A 36 -3.39 12.27 -25.70
CA ALA A 36 -3.94 13.63 -25.77
C ALA A 36 -2.86 14.71 -25.97
N TRP A 37 -1.58 14.45 -25.66
CA TRP A 37 -0.49 15.45 -25.59
C TRP A 37 0.57 15.32 -26.70
N GLY A 38 0.20 14.80 -27.87
CA GLY A 38 1.03 14.81 -29.09
C GLY A 38 1.28 16.20 -29.72
N GLY A 39 1.32 17.26 -28.92
CA GLY A 39 1.54 18.65 -29.35
C GLY A 39 0.66 19.61 -28.57
N LEU A 40 1.24 20.42 -27.68
CA LEU A 40 0.47 21.28 -26.78
C LEU A 40 0.63 22.77 -27.11
N ASP A 41 -0.52 23.41 -27.27
CA ASP A 41 -0.72 24.86 -27.27
C ASP A 41 -1.45 25.31 -25.98
N LEU A 42 -1.60 26.62 -25.78
CA LEU A 42 -2.25 27.21 -24.59
C LEU A 42 -3.67 26.66 -24.31
N ALA A 43 -4.38 26.17 -25.33
CA ALA A 43 -5.76 25.73 -25.19
C ALA A 43 -5.89 24.35 -24.53
N ALA A 44 -4.90 23.46 -24.69
CA ALA A 44 -4.93 22.16 -24.01
C ALA A 44 -4.57 22.27 -22.52
N PHE A 45 -3.77 23.26 -22.11
CA PHE A 45 -3.61 23.60 -20.68
C PHE A 45 -4.93 24.01 -20.04
N GLN A 46 -5.63 24.96 -20.66
CA GLN A 46 -6.89 25.49 -20.12
C GLN A 46 -7.96 24.39 -19.98
N ARG A 47 -7.96 23.39 -20.87
CA ARG A 47 -8.82 22.21 -20.76
C ARG A 47 -8.39 21.28 -19.63
N ALA A 48 -7.10 20.94 -19.52
CA ALA A 48 -6.59 20.10 -18.45
C ALA A 48 -6.83 20.74 -17.07
N PHE A 49 -6.59 22.04 -16.93
CA PHE A 49 -6.84 22.80 -15.71
C PHE A 49 -8.34 22.87 -15.35
N ALA A 50 -9.22 23.07 -16.34
CA ALA A 50 -10.67 23.12 -16.12
C ALA A 50 -11.28 21.77 -15.70
N HIS A 51 -10.60 20.66 -16.01
CA HIS A 51 -11.10 19.30 -15.76
C HIS A 51 -10.32 18.51 -14.69
N GLY A 52 -9.09 18.91 -14.35
CA GLY A 52 -8.27 18.30 -13.30
C GLY A 52 -8.74 18.68 -11.90
N GLN A 53 -8.48 17.83 -10.92
CA GLN A 53 -8.74 18.04 -9.48
C GLN A 53 -7.42 17.90 -8.71
N GLY A 54 -7.20 18.73 -7.68
CA GLY A 54 -6.04 18.61 -6.78
C GLY A 54 -4.67 18.58 -7.49
N ASP A 55 -3.90 17.52 -7.24
CA ASP A 55 -2.50 17.34 -7.66
C ASP A 55 -2.31 17.37 -9.19
N ASP A 56 -3.31 16.97 -9.97
CA ASP A 56 -3.29 17.02 -11.44
C ASP A 56 -3.06 18.44 -11.98
N ARG A 57 -3.56 19.46 -11.25
CA ARG A 57 -3.39 20.87 -11.61
C ARG A 57 -1.98 21.36 -11.32
N ILE A 58 -1.37 20.89 -10.22
CA ILE A 58 -0.02 21.24 -9.82
C ILE A 58 1.00 20.70 -10.82
N VAL A 59 0.85 19.43 -11.23
CA VAL A 59 1.68 18.80 -12.26
C VAL A 59 1.55 19.53 -13.60
N ALA A 60 0.33 19.91 -14.00
CA ALA A 60 0.11 20.69 -15.21
C ALA A 60 0.77 22.08 -15.14
N ILE A 61 0.72 22.77 -13.99
CA ILE A 61 1.37 24.07 -13.77
C ILE A 61 2.89 23.95 -13.95
N PHE A 62 3.53 22.95 -13.34
CA PHE A 62 4.98 22.75 -13.44
C PHE A 62 5.43 22.35 -14.85
N ALA A 63 4.71 21.43 -15.52
CA ALA A 63 5.02 21.00 -16.88
C ALA A 63 4.99 22.16 -17.89
N LEU A 64 4.11 23.14 -17.69
CA LEU A 64 3.99 24.31 -18.56
C LEU A 64 4.90 25.46 -18.18
N GLY A 65 5.17 25.67 -16.89
CA GLY A 65 6.18 26.63 -16.42
C GLY A 65 7.55 26.38 -17.04
N ALA A 66 7.85 25.12 -17.35
CA ALA A 66 9.05 24.71 -18.06
C ALA A 66 9.14 25.26 -19.50
N THR A 67 8.02 25.63 -20.16
CA THR A 67 8.03 26.07 -21.57
C THR A 67 8.27 27.58 -21.77
N ALA A 68 8.18 28.39 -20.71
CA ALA A 68 8.57 29.81 -20.65
C ALA A 68 8.09 30.75 -21.79
N THR A 69 6.82 30.64 -22.21
CA THR A 69 6.23 31.56 -23.21
C THR A 69 5.45 32.73 -22.58
N PRO A 70 5.38 33.92 -23.21
CA PRO A 70 4.68 35.09 -22.66
C PRO A 70 3.21 34.85 -22.31
N GLN A 71 2.51 34.04 -23.11
CA GLN A 71 1.10 33.70 -22.90
C GLN A 71 0.89 32.78 -21.69
N ILE A 72 1.87 31.94 -21.38
CA ILE A 72 1.88 31.09 -20.18
C ILE A 72 2.22 31.93 -18.95
N THR A 73 3.13 32.92 -19.07
CA THR A 73 3.40 33.90 -18.00
C THR A 73 2.13 34.62 -17.56
N GLU A 74 1.29 35.10 -18.50
CA GLU A 74 0.00 35.73 -18.17
C GLU A 74 -0.98 34.77 -17.49
N SER A 75 -0.98 33.50 -17.90
CA SER A 75 -1.85 32.47 -17.29
C SER A 75 -1.41 32.13 -15.86
N LEU A 76 -0.10 32.01 -15.62
CA LEU A 76 0.47 31.80 -14.28
C LEU A 76 0.21 33.02 -13.38
N LEU A 77 0.34 34.24 -13.89
CA LEU A 77 0.00 35.49 -13.17
C LEU A 77 -1.49 35.56 -12.82
N SER A 78 -2.36 35.07 -13.69
CA SER A 78 -3.80 34.96 -13.42
C SER A 78 -4.07 33.98 -12.27
N LEU A 79 -3.38 32.84 -12.24
CA LEU A 79 -3.53 31.84 -11.17
C LEU A 79 -3.10 32.38 -9.81
N LEU A 80 -2.03 33.19 -9.76
CA LEU A 80 -1.61 33.88 -8.53
C LEU A 80 -2.69 34.73 -7.89
N THR A 81 -3.60 35.27 -8.71
CA THR A 81 -4.62 36.22 -8.29
C THR A 81 -6.01 35.61 -8.13
N HIS A 82 -6.33 34.54 -8.88
CA HIS A 82 -7.68 33.96 -8.93
C HIS A 82 -7.81 32.59 -8.27
N SER A 83 -6.71 31.86 -8.04
CA SER A 83 -6.79 30.57 -7.33
C SER A 83 -7.00 30.80 -5.84
N SER A 84 -7.99 30.13 -5.26
CA SER A 84 -8.17 30.05 -3.80
C SER A 84 -7.16 29.12 -3.15
N TRP A 85 -6.56 28.20 -3.91
CA TRP A 85 -5.62 27.20 -3.41
C TRP A 85 -4.22 27.79 -3.28
N ARG A 86 -3.67 27.70 -2.06
CA ARG A 86 -2.34 28.26 -1.75
C ARG A 86 -1.21 27.57 -2.52
N MET A 87 -1.29 26.26 -2.67
CA MET A 87 -0.30 25.45 -3.40
C MET A 87 -0.25 25.77 -4.90
N GLU A 88 -1.39 26.01 -5.55
CA GLU A 88 -1.44 26.41 -6.97
C GLU A 88 -0.79 27.79 -7.19
N ARG A 89 -1.05 28.74 -6.28
CA ARG A 89 -0.41 30.06 -6.29
C ARG A 89 1.09 29.93 -6.07
N PHE A 90 1.51 29.06 -5.16
CA PHE A 90 2.93 28.84 -4.88
C PHE A 90 3.68 28.20 -6.06
N ALA A 91 3.13 27.12 -6.64
CA ALA A 91 3.67 26.48 -7.84
C ALA A 91 3.76 27.46 -9.03
N SER A 92 2.74 28.32 -9.18
CA SER A 92 2.73 29.37 -10.19
C SER A 92 3.82 30.44 -9.95
N ALA A 93 4.02 30.84 -8.69
CA ALA A 93 5.07 31.80 -8.30
C ALA A 93 6.46 31.22 -8.57
N LEU A 94 6.68 29.94 -8.28
CA LEU A 94 7.93 29.22 -8.57
C LEU A 94 8.22 29.15 -10.08
N CYS A 95 7.22 28.81 -10.89
CA CYS A 95 7.33 28.81 -12.35
C CYS A 95 7.67 30.20 -12.91
N LEU A 96 7.05 31.25 -12.36
CA LEU A 96 7.35 32.62 -12.72
C LEU A 96 8.75 33.06 -12.27
N GLY A 97 9.26 32.52 -11.17
CA GLY A 97 10.61 32.80 -10.66
C GLY A 97 11.74 32.39 -11.60
N ARG A 98 11.56 31.32 -12.38
CA ARG A 98 12.48 30.96 -13.47
C ARG A 98 12.55 32.02 -14.57
N MET A 99 11.47 32.78 -14.77
CA MET A 99 11.37 33.80 -15.82
C MET A 99 11.78 35.19 -15.32
N ASN A 100 11.43 35.53 -14.07
CA ASN A 100 11.79 36.79 -13.42
C ASN A 100 11.86 36.65 -11.90
N GLU A 101 13.06 36.36 -11.41
CA GLU A 101 13.33 36.15 -9.99
C GLU A 101 13.00 37.36 -9.11
N GLN A 102 13.24 38.59 -9.59
CA GLN A 102 12.98 39.82 -8.81
C GLN A 102 11.49 40.03 -8.50
N GLN A 103 10.60 39.53 -9.36
CA GLN A 103 9.15 39.64 -9.17
C GLN A 103 8.57 38.45 -8.39
N ALA A 104 9.14 37.26 -8.57
CA ALA A 104 8.64 36.05 -7.93
C ALA A 104 9.09 35.90 -6.47
N LEU A 105 10.33 36.29 -6.13
CA LEU A 105 10.87 36.09 -4.78
C LEU A 105 10.02 36.74 -3.68
N PRO A 106 9.58 38.02 -3.79
CA PRO A 106 8.72 38.61 -2.77
C PRO A 106 7.39 37.86 -2.62
N LEU A 107 6.86 37.32 -3.72
CA LEU A 107 5.61 36.57 -3.72
C LEU A 107 5.78 35.18 -3.12
N ILE A 108 6.89 34.51 -3.38
CA ILE A 108 7.26 33.23 -2.77
C ILE A 108 7.53 33.42 -1.29
N GLU A 109 8.17 34.52 -0.89
CA GLU A 109 8.39 34.87 0.51
C GLU A 109 7.08 35.15 1.24
N THR A 110 6.19 35.96 0.67
CA THR A 110 4.84 36.13 1.21
C THR A 110 4.12 34.78 1.24
N LEU A 111 4.06 34.07 0.13
CA LEU A 111 3.34 32.81 0.07
C LEU A 111 3.94 31.73 0.96
N LEU A 112 5.22 31.75 1.34
CA LEU A 112 5.82 30.83 2.32
C LEU A 112 5.62 31.28 3.77
N LEU A 113 5.62 32.58 4.05
CA LEU A 113 5.67 33.11 5.42
C LEU A 113 4.33 33.67 5.93
N ASP A 114 3.40 34.01 5.04
CA ASP A 114 2.06 34.54 5.39
C ASP A 114 1.22 33.42 6.03
N GLY A 115 0.46 33.66 7.11
CA GLY A 115 -0.27 32.58 7.79
C GLY A 115 0.57 31.47 8.43
N LEU A 116 1.89 31.64 8.54
CA LEU A 116 2.73 30.91 9.51
C LEU A 116 2.79 31.69 10.84
N ASP A 117 1.61 32.04 11.37
CA ASP A 117 1.46 32.57 12.72
C ASP A 117 0.50 31.72 13.55
N LEU A 118 0.68 31.74 14.87
CA LEU A 118 -0.02 30.86 15.80
C LEU A 118 -1.53 31.18 15.89
N ASP A 119 -1.94 32.42 15.66
CA ASP A 119 -3.32 32.87 15.83
C ASP A 119 -4.17 32.55 14.60
N GLU A 120 -3.62 32.72 13.40
CA GLU A 120 -4.24 32.27 12.15
C GLU A 120 -4.27 30.75 12.04
N TYR A 121 -3.23 30.07 12.52
CA TYR A 121 -3.22 28.62 12.67
C TYR A 121 -4.39 28.12 13.52
N ARG A 122 -4.56 28.69 14.73
CA ARG A 122 -5.68 28.34 15.64
C ARG A 122 -7.04 28.64 15.03
N LYS A 123 -7.16 29.73 14.26
CA LYS A 123 -8.39 30.10 13.57
C LYS A 123 -8.74 29.09 12.46
N ALA A 124 -7.76 28.67 11.67
CA ALA A 124 -7.94 27.66 10.64
C ALA A 124 -8.34 26.28 11.23
N VAL A 125 -7.80 25.90 12.40
CA VAL A 125 -8.23 24.70 13.13
C VAL A 125 -9.71 24.77 13.51
N GLN A 126 -10.14 25.90 14.07
CA GLN A 126 -11.52 26.07 14.58
C GLN A 126 -12.56 26.15 13.45
N GLU A 127 -12.22 26.71 12.30
CA GLU A 127 -13.18 26.94 11.20
C GLU A 127 -13.29 25.73 10.25
N ASN A 128 -12.21 24.97 10.02
CA ASN A 128 -12.15 23.94 8.97
C ASN A 128 -11.85 22.50 9.45
N GLY A 129 -11.69 22.26 10.76
CA GLY A 129 -11.49 20.92 11.34
C GLY A 129 -10.11 20.29 11.08
N HIS A 130 -9.45 20.61 9.97
CA HIS A 130 -8.05 20.28 9.68
C HIS A 130 -7.39 21.45 8.95
N PRO A 131 -6.54 22.26 9.61
CA PRO A 131 -5.86 23.39 8.95
C PRO A 131 -4.69 22.93 8.06
N LEU A 132 -4.32 21.65 8.13
CA LEU A 132 -3.00 21.20 7.70
C LEU A 132 -2.91 20.92 6.21
N TYR A 133 -3.97 20.57 5.47
CA TYR A 133 -3.81 20.41 4.01
C TYR A 133 -3.43 21.72 3.28
N GLU A 134 -3.73 22.89 3.86
CA GLU A 134 -3.31 24.19 3.33
C GLU A 134 -1.91 24.64 3.81
N LEU A 135 -1.38 24.01 4.87
CA LEU A 135 -0.08 24.27 5.50
C LEU A 135 0.88 23.06 5.42
N ASP A 136 0.46 21.99 4.75
CA ASP A 136 1.24 20.80 4.47
C ASP A 136 1.82 21.00 3.08
N TRP A 137 2.86 21.83 3.06
CA TRP A 137 3.58 22.24 1.85
C TRP A 137 4.20 21.04 1.11
N CYS A 138 4.15 19.83 1.69
CA CYS A 138 4.79 18.60 1.22
C CYS A 138 3.97 17.31 1.50
N GLY A 139 2.66 17.44 1.72
CA GLY A 139 1.74 16.36 2.09
C GLY A 139 1.21 15.53 0.94
N GLY A 140 2.10 14.91 0.16
CA GLY A 140 1.69 14.02 -0.93
C GLY A 140 2.64 14.14 -2.11
N ARG A 141 3.58 13.19 -2.21
CA ARG A 141 4.59 13.05 -3.28
C ARG A 141 5.62 14.20 -3.32
N ARG A 142 6.64 14.03 -2.46
CA ARG A 142 7.66 14.99 -2.02
C ARG A 142 8.79 15.31 -3.02
N SER A 143 8.59 15.14 -4.31
CA SER A 143 9.65 15.26 -5.35
C SER A 143 9.50 16.48 -6.27
N GLY A 144 8.28 16.88 -6.64
CA GLY A 144 8.06 17.94 -7.64
C GLY A 144 8.61 19.33 -7.26
N LEU A 145 8.43 19.75 -6.00
CA LEU A 145 8.86 21.08 -5.53
C LEU A 145 10.39 21.27 -5.61
N VAL A 146 11.14 20.25 -5.19
CA VAL A 146 12.60 20.36 -5.04
C VAL A 146 13.29 20.10 -6.38
N TYR A 147 12.75 19.21 -7.20
CA TYR A 147 13.23 18.99 -8.57
C TYR A 147 13.10 20.28 -9.41
N PHE A 148 11.99 21.02 -9.25
CA PHE A 148 11.78 22.29 -9.93
C PHE A 148 12.70 23.43 -9.42
N LEU A 149 13.15 23.33 -8.18
CA LEU A 149 13.99 24.29 -7.48
C LEU A 149 15.49 24.02 -7.62
N ARG A 150 15.89 22.85 -8.12
CA ARG A 150 17.27 22.38 -8.32
C ARG A 150 18.15 23.35 -9.11
N GLU A 151 17.56 24.11 -10.04
CA GLU A 151 18.30 25.06 -10.87
C GLU A 151 18.38 26.47 -10.26
N TRP A 152 17.67 26.75 -9.17
CA TRP A 152 17.53 28.10 -8.61
C TRP A 152 18.41 28.31 -7.38
N HIS A 153 19.56 28.93 -7.60
CA HIS A 153 20.62 29.19 -6.61
C HIS A 153 20.62 30.66 -6.18
N SER A 154 19.66 31.03 -5.33
CA SER A 154 19.53 32.39 -4.80
C SER A 154 19.83 32.42 -3.29
N PRO A 155 20.79 33.26 -2.83
CA PRO A 155 21.05 33.43 -1.39
C PRO A 155 19.81 33.88 -0.60
N THR A 156 18.94 34.68 -1.23
CA THR A 156 17.68 35.13 -0.64
C THR A 156 16.71 33.97 -0.43
N LEU A 157 16.66 33.02 -1.36
CA LEU A 157 15.79 31.85 -1.25
C LEU A 157 16.25 30.91 -0.12
N ILE A 158 17.56 30.72 0.07
CA ILE A 158 18.14 29.97 1.21
C ILE A 158 17.72 30.63 2.54
N GLN A 159 17.78 31.95 2.63
CA GLN A 159 17.34 32.69 3.82
C GLN A 159 15.82 32.59 4.05
N THR A 160 15.02 32.55 2.98
CA THR A 160 13.57 32.34 3.10
C THR A 160 13.25 30.93 3.59
N PHE A 161 13.96 29.91 3.12
CA PHE A 161 13.78 28.52 3.57
C PHE A 161 14.21 28.35 5.04
N HIS A 162 15.34 28.95 5.43
CA HIS A 162 15.74 29.02 6.84
C HIS A 162 14.66 29.67 7.71
N ARG A 163 14.10 30.81 7.29
CA ARG A 163 13.06 31.51 8.06
C ARG A 163 11.77 30.70 8.17
N GLY A 164 11.35 30.03 7.09
CA GLY A 164 10.20 29.13 7.11
C GLY A 164 10.41 27.97 8.07
N LEU A 165 11.58 27.33 8.02
CA LEU A 165 11.95 26.23 8.91
C LEU A 165 11.95 26.66 10.39
N GLN A 166 12.46 27.86 10.67
CA GLN A 166 12.45 28.44 12.01
C GLN A 166 11.03 28.80 12.49
N ALA A 167 10.20 29.39 11.63
CA ALA A 167 8.82 29.77 11.98
C ALA A 167 7.96 28.55 12.30
N LEU A 168 8.04 27.50 11.46
CA LEU A 168 7.38 26.22 11.73
C LEU A 168 7.82 25.67 13.09
N TRP A 169 9.13 25.68 13.37
CA TRP A 169 9.67 25.15 14.61
C TRP A 169 9.15 25.88 15.85
N GLU A 170 9.07 27.20 15.80
CA GLU A 170 8.50 27.99 16.90
C GLU A 170 7.00 27.71 17.11
N ILE A 171 6.22 27.46 16.04
CA ILE A 171 4.81 27.04 16.15
C ILE A 171 4.73 25.68 16.86
N GLN A 172 5.52 24.70 16.44
CA GLN A 172 5.49 23.35 17.01
C GLN A 172 5.83 23.34 18.51
N LYS A 173 6.81 24.14 18.96
CA LYS A 173 7.14 24.27 20.39
C LYS A 173 5.94 24.66 21.26
N THR A 174 4.98 25.41 20.70
CA THR A 174 3.86 25.98 21.46
C THR A 174 2.59 25.12 21.50
N LEU A 175 2.54 24.01 20.76
CA LEU A 175 1.32 23.25 20.50
C LEU A 175 1.25 21.83 21.13
N HIS A 176 2.13 21.47 22.07
CA HIS A 176 2.04 20.15 22.74
C HIS A 176 0.71 19.97 23.50
N PRO A 177 0.03 18.79 23.44
CA PRO A 177 0.59 17.47 23.15
C PRO A 177 0.05 16.74 21.90
N PHE A 178 -0.37 17.43 20.83
CA PHE A 178 -0.77 16.73 19.60
C PHE A 178 0.46 16.39 18.71
N PRO A 179 0.58 15.14 18.23
CA PRO A 179 1.61 14.75 17.27
C PRO A 179 1.23 15.33 15.90
N PHE A 180 1.71 16.54 15.61
CA PHE A 180 1.57 17.12 14.29
C PHE A 180 2.40 16.36 13.26
N GLU A 181 1.83 16.15 12.07
CA GLU A 181 2.51 15.68 10.88
C GLU A 181 3.70 16.60 10.56
N VAL A 182 4.89 16.12 10.87
CA VAL A 182 6.21 16.77 10.68
C VAL A 182 6.59 16.85 9.18
N ASP A 183 5.62 16.82 8.26
CA ASP A 183 5.85 16.76 6.80
C ASP A 183 6.33 18.08 6.20
N SER A 184 5.99 19.20 6.85
CA SER A 184 6.34 20.54 6.41
C SER A 184 7.82 20.90 6.58
N TYR A 185 8.57 20.21 7.46
CA TYR A 185 10.01 20.46 7.68
C TYR A 185 10.91 19.74 6.66
N ASP A 186 10.48 18.56 6.23
CA ASP A 186 11.28 17.62 5.45
C ASP A 186 11.62 18.21 4.07
N GLY A 187 10.64 18.82 3.40
CA GLY A 187 10.83 19.42 2.08
C GLY A 187 11.71 20.67 2.10
N LEU A 188 11.61 21.50 3.15
CA LEU A 188 12.48 22.68 3.32
C LEU A 188 13.92 22.25 3.61
N ALA A 189 14.12 21.26 4.48
CA ALA A 189 15.43 20.68 4.77
C ALA A 189 16.03 20.06 3.49
N TYR A 190 15.29 19.20 2.79
CA TYR A 190 15.73 18.60 1.53
C TYR A 190 16.10 19.67 0.48
N GLY A 191 15.31 20.74 0.36
CA GLY A 191 15.59 21.88 -0.52
C GLY A 191 16.85 22.68 -0.13
N LEU A 192 17.18 22.81 1.15
CA LEU A 192 18.44 23.41 1.59
C LEU A 192 19.64 22.49 1.24
N GLY A 193 19.45 21.18 1.37
CA GLY A 193 20.44 20.16 1.04
C GLY A 193 20.84 20.11 -0.43
N SER A 194 19.87 20.23 -1.34
CA SER A 194 20.12 20.29 -2.80
C SER A 194 20.94 21.51 -3.22
N ARG A 195 21.12 22.48 -2.31
CA ARG A 195 21.92 23.70 -2.48
C ARG A 195 23.21 23.70 -1.68
N ASP A 196 23.57 22.56 -1.08
CA ASP A 196 24.73 22.42 -0.19
C ASP A 196 24.70 23.37 1.02
N ALA A 197 23.52 23.85 1.43
CA ALA A 197 23.36 24.87 2.46
C ALA A 197 23.26 24.29 3.87
N PHE A 198 24.12 23.33 4.24
CA PHE A 198 24.12 22.63 5.55
C PHE A 198 24.26 23.58 6.75
N ASP A 199 24.95 24.69 6.57
CA ASP A 199 25.08 25.73 7.60
C ASP A 199 23.77 26.48 7.88
N ALA A 200 22.73 26.34 7.05
CA ALA A 200 21.43 26.99 7.24
C ALA A 200 20.63 26.42 8.42
N LEU A 201 21.07 25.32 9.05
CA LEU A 201 20.48 24.87 10.31
C LEU A 201 21.11 25.56 11.54
N ASN A 202 22.22 26.29 11.36
CA ASN A 202 22.90 26.93 12.48
C ASN A 202 22.06 28.09 13.03
N GLY A 203 21.81 28.06 14.34
CA GLY A 203 20.99 29.08 15.02
C GLY A 203 19.51 28.73 15.16
N ILE A 204 19.07 27.59 14.60
CA ILE A 204 17.76 27.00 14.92
C ILE A 204 17.95 26.04 16.09
N ASP A 205 17.23 26.28 17.20
CA ASP A 205 17.35 25.51 18.44
C ASP A 205 16.55 24.19 18.36
N PHE A 206 17.02 23.28 17.50
CA PHE A 206 16.41 21.96 17.33
C PHE A 206 16.86 20.98 18.43
N PRO A 207 15.93 20.16 18.96
CA PRO A 207 16.27 18.96 19.68
C PRO A 207 17.16 18.06 18.82
N PRO A 208 18.09 17.30 19.41
CA PRO A 208 19.04 16.46 18.67
C PRO A 208 18.38 15.56 17.61
N ALA A 209 17.23 14.96 17.92
CA ALA A 209 16.50 14.11 16.99
C ALA A 209 15.99 14.86 15.74
N HIS A 210 15.38 16.04 15.92
CA HIS A 210 14.85 16.84 14.80
C HIS A 210 15.98 17.40 13.93
N ARG A 211 17.08 17.81 14.57
CA ARG A 211 18.28 18.26 13.86
C ARG A 211 18.87 17.16 13.00
N ASN A 212 18.94 15.93 13.53
CA ASN A 212 19.47 14.78 12.81
C ASN A 212 18.59 14.38 11.62
N THR A 213 17.27 14.39 11.79
CA THR A 213 16.31 14.13 10.70
C THR A 213 16.45 15.16 9.58
N ALA A 214 16.52 16.46 9.91
CA ALA A 214 16.72 17.51 8.91
C ALA A 214 18.05 17.34 8.14
N LEU A 215 19.14 16.97 8.83
CA LEU A 215 20.43 16.70 8.19
C LEU A 215 20.39 15.53 7.20
N VAL A 216 19.63 14.47 7.50
CA VAL A 216 19.45 13.33 6.59
C VAL A 216 18.70 13.77 5.32
N TYR A 217 17.60 14.53 5.45
CA TYR A 217 16.90 15.09 4.29
C TYR A 217 17.79 16.02 3.47
N MET A 218 18.65 16.81 4.12
CA MET A 218 19.62 17.65 3.42
C MET A 218 20.65 16.81 2.64
N ALA A 219 21.14 15.72 3.22
CA ALA A 219 22.07 14.80 2.54
C ALA A 219 21.42 14.11 1.33
N LEU A 220 20.14 13.74 1.43
CA LEU A 220 19.38 13.19 0.31
C LEU A 220 19.22 14.22 -0.83
N GLY A 221 18.85 15.46 -0.50
CA GLY A 221 18.77 16.54 -1.50
C GLY A 221 20.11 16.82 -2.18
N HIS A 222 21.22 16.73 -1.44
CA HIS A 222 22.58 16.88 -1.98
C HIS A 222 22.94 15.80 -3.01
N LEU A 223 22.56 14.54 -2.76
CA LEU A 223 22.84 13.40 -3.64
C LEU A 223 22.01 13.48 -4.92
N ASP A 224 20.74 13.83 -4.79
CA ASP A 224 19.80 14.00 -5.90
C ASP A 224 20.23 15.11 -6.86
N ALA A 225 20.65 16.27 -6.33
CA ALA A 225 21.15 17.39 -7.12
C ALA A 225 22.34 17.00 -8.04
N ARG A 226 23.10 15.97 -7.68
CA ARG A 226 24.30 15.48 -8.40
C ARG A 226 24.03 14.32 -9.36
N GLY A 227 22.76 13.97 -9.58
CA GLY A 227 22.36 13.05 -10.64
C GLY A 227 22.60 11.58 -10.34
N ARG A 228 22.53 11.16 -9.06
CA ARG A 228 22.24 9.76 -8.73
C ARG A 228 20.77 9.52 -9.11
N PRO A 229 20.43 8.77 -10.18
CA PRO A 229 19.10 8.81 -10.79
C PRO A 229 18.03 7.99 -10.06
N GLU A 230 18.35 7.39 -8.91
CA GLU A 230 17.48 6.44 -8.22
C GLU A 230 16.75 7.05 -7.02
N SER A 231 16.91 8.35 -6.71
CA SER A 231 16.26 9.01 -5.56
C SER A 231 14.81 9.45 -5.80
N GLY A 232 14.27 9.16 -6.98
CA GLY A 232 12.91 9.53 -7.39
C GLY A 232 11.90 8.43 -7.11
N LEU A 233 11.52 8.25 -5.84
CA LEU A 233 10.23 7.77 -5.29
C LEU A 233 10.48 7.04 -3.96
N GLY A 234 10.02 7.63 -2.85
CA GLY A 234 10.02 6.96 -1.55
C GLY A 234 11.35 6.98 -0.80
N LEU A 235 11.96 8.16 -0.66
CA LEU A 235 13.24 8.37 0.04
C LEU A 235 13.34 7.66 1.42
N MET A 236 12.24 7.57 2.17
CA MET A 236 12.19 6.77 3.41
C MET A 236 12.25 5.26 3.11
N GLY A 237 11.36 4.73 2.26
CA GLY A 237 11.32 3.29 1.93
C GLY A 237 12.59 2.78 1.24
N GLU A 238 13.20 3.60 0.41
CA GLU A 238 14.48 3.28 -0.25
C GLU A 238 15.66 3.35 0.71
N MET A 239 15.73 4.33 1.62
CA MET A 239 16.77 4.33 2.66
C MET A 239 16.66 3.10 3.59
N LEU A 240 15.44 2.64 3.87
CA LEU A 240 15.20 1.46 4.71
C LEU A 240 15.68 0.17 4.02
N SER A 241 15.58 0.10 2.68
CA SER A 241 15.87 -1.10 1.88
C SER A 241 17.24 -1.08 1.16
N ASN A 242 17.84 0.10 0.94
CA ASN A 242 19.06 0.29 0.15
C ASN A 242 20.28 0.60 1.04
N THR A 243 21.19 -0.36 1.15
CA THR A 243 22.41 -0.23 1.96
C THR A 243 23.43 0.72 1.34
N ASP A 244 23.47 0.84 0.02
CA ASP A 244 24.41 1.71 -0.68
C ASP A 244 24.01 3.19 -0.51
N LEU A 245 22.70 3.49 -0.63
CA LEU A 245 22.17 4.83 -0.38
C LEU A 245 22.47 5.32 1.05
N ARG A 246 22.38 4.43 2.05
CA ARG A 246 22.73 4.75 3.44
C ARG A 246 24.21 5.10 3.60
N GLN A 247 25.09 4.38 2.91
CA GLN A 247 26.52 4.67 2.92
C GLN A 247 26.83 6.00 2.24
N ASP A 248 26.13 6.32 1.14
CA ASP A 248 26.28 7.60 0.46
C ASP A 248 25.78 8.77 1.32
N VAL A 249 24.64 8.63 2.00
CA VAL A 249 24.13 9.63 2.95
C VAL A 249 25.13 9.84 4.08
N ALA A 250 25.66 8.77 4.67
CA ALA A 250 26.69 8.86 5.71
C ALA A 250 27.97 9.56 5.18
N ALA A 251 28.37 9.27 3.94
CA ALA A 251 29.52 9.92 3.30
C ALA A 251 29.30 11.43 3.11
N VAL A 252 28.11 11.86 2.68
CA VAL A 252 27.76 13.29 2.56
C VAL A 252 27.78 13.98 3.92
N LEU A 253 27.17 13.37 4.94
CA LEU A 253 27.21 13.91 6.31
C LEU A 253 28.64 14.04 6.84
N SER A 254 29.52 13.08 6.51
CA SER A 254 30.94 13.12 6.89
C SER A 254 31.70 14.28 6.24
N GLN A 255 31.36 14.62 4.99
CA GLN A 255 32.04 15.65 4.20
C GLN A 255 31.69 17.07 4.68
N TYR A 256 30.44 17.30 5.10
CA TYR A 256 29.94 18.65 5.36
C TYR A 256 29.88 19.03 6.84
N MET A 257 29.89 18.05 7.76
CA MET A 257 29.58 18.33 9.17
C MET A 257 30.67 17.94 10.17
N GLY A 258 31.79 17.33 9.73
CA GLY A 258 32.88 16.93 10.62
C GLY A 258 32.46 15.95 11.73
N LEU A 259 31.33 15.26 11.53
CA LEU A 259 30.73 14.33 12.50
C LEU A 259 31.61 13.09 12.67
N SER A 260 31.67 12.56 13.89
CA SER A 260 32.30 11.28 14.15
C SER A 260 31.53 10.13 13.45
N PRO A 261 32.18 8.99 13.16
CA PRO A 261 31.51 7.83 12.58
C PRO A 261 30.29 7.34 13.39
N GLN A 262 30.33 7.51 14.72
CA GLN A 262 29.22 7.15 15.60
C GLN A 262 28.03 8.11 15.41
N GLU A 263 28.28 9.43 15.40
CA GLU A 263 27.21 10.43 15.19
C GLU A 263 26.57 10.31 13.79
N GLN A 264 27.35 9.92 12.78
CA GLN A 264 26.83 9.63 11.44
C GLN A 264 25.86 8.44 11.47
N GLN A 265 26.25 7.36 12.14
CA GLN A 265 25.42 6.18 12.30
C GLN A 265 24.18 6.49 13.16
N ASP A 266 24.32 7.32 14.18
CA ASP A 266 23.22 7.75 15.03
C ASP A 266 22.22 8.64 14.27
N CYS A 267 22.67 9.47 13.33
CA CYS A 267 21.77 10.23 12.45
C CYS A 267 20.93 9.30 11.56
N VAL A 268 21.57 8.31 10.94
CA VAL A 268 20.89 7.33 10.07
C VAL A 268 19.97 6.41 10.88
N ASN A 269 20.39 5.96 12.07
CA ASN A 269 19.59 5.11 12.94
C ASN A 269 18.41 5.86 13.59
N ASN A 270 18.61 7.11 14.03
CA ASN A 270 17.52 7.92 14.57
C ASN A 270 16.50 8.26 13.49
N PHE A 271 16.94 8.54 12.26
CA PHE A 271 16.04 8.67 11.12
C PHE A 271 15.26 7.37 10.85
N TYR A 272 15.90 6.21 10.99
CA TYR A 272 15.24 4.89 10.87
C TYR A 272 14.15 4.69 11.92
N HIS A 273 14.45 4.99 13.19
CA HIS A 273 13.48 4.91 14.28
C HIS A 273 12.34 5.92 14.13
N TYR A 274 12.67 7.14 13.71
CA TYR A 274 11.71 8.21 13.45
C TYR A 274 10.80 7.90 12.25
N ALA A 275 11.33 7.34 11.16
CA ALA A 275 10.56 6.89 10.00
C ALA A 275 9.64 5.71 10.34
N ASN A 276 10.10 4.76 11.15
CA ASN A 276 9.27 3.65 11.61
C ASN A 276 8.15 4.10 12.56
N ALA A 277 8.45 4.97 13.52
CA ALA A 277 7.47 5.57 14.44
C ALA A 277 6.46 6.51 13.76
N ARG A 278 6.60 6.74 12.45
CA ARG A 278 5.70 7.54 11.62
C ARG A 278 4.84 6.68 10.68
N ILE A 279 5.32 5.48 10.37
CA ILE A 279 4.55 4.43 9.68
C ILE A 279 3.55 3.80 10.65
N ASP A 280 3.90 3.75 11.93
CA ASP A 280 3.00 3.46 13.04
C ASP A 280 2.42 4.79 13.55
N GLY A 281 1.15 5.11 13.30
CA GLY A 281 0.52 6.32 13.87
C GLY A 281 0.48 6.30 15.42
N PRO A 282 0.16 7.41 16.10
CA PRO A 282 0.37 7.54 17.54
C PRO A 282 -0.62 6.67 18.33
N HIS A 283 -0.08 5.78 19.16
CA HIS A 283 -0.70 5.42 20.44
C HIS A 283 -0.58 6.65 21.35
N ILE A 284 -1.73 7.14 21.83
CA ILE A 284 -1.78 8.10 22.91
C ILE A 284 -1.53 7.30 24.19
N ASP A 285 -0.30 7.35 24.71
CA ASP A 285 -0.06 7.05 26.11
C ASP A 285 -0.56 8.27 26.91
N GLU A 286 -1.82 8.21 27.34
CA GLU A 286 -2.41 9.12 28.31
C GLU A 286 -1.97 8.69 29.71
N ASP A 287 -0.84 9.23 30.18
CA ASP A 287 -0.50 9.25 31.60
C ASP A 287 0.15 10.60 31.92
N GLU A 288 -0.68 11.59 32.28
CA GLU A 288 -0.53 12.38 33.51
C GLU A 288 -1.59 13.52 33.56
N ASP A 289 -2.48 13.40 34.54
CA ASP A 289 -3.23 14.43 35.26
C ASP A 289 -4.56 15.00 34.71
N ASN A 290 -5.63 14.45 35.30
CA ASN A 290 -6.82 15.10 35.91
C ASN A 290 -8.20 14.96 35.24
N ASP A 291 -9.01 14.17 35.97
CA ASP A 291 -10.38 14.41 36.43
C ASP A 291 -11.57 14.19 35.48
N GLU A 292 -12.25 13.08 35.78
CA GLU A 292 -13.70 12.85 35.75
C GLU A 292 -14.39 12.94 34.38
N ASP A 293 -14.35 11.85 33.62
CA ASP A 293 -15.55 11.33 32.96
C ASP A 293 -15.46 9.81 32.84
N GLU A 294 -16.48 9.13 33.36
CA GLU A 294 -16.63 7.68 33.48
C GLU A 294 -16.82 7.06 32.08
N ILE A 295 -15.71 6.88 31.34
CA ILE A 295 -15.65 5.99 30.19
C ILE A 295 -15.47 4.59 30.75
N ILE A 296 -16.39 3.69 30.39
CA ILE A 296 -16.23 2.26 30.61
C ILE A 296 -15.06 1.83 29.71
N GLU A 297 -13.85 1.84 30.26
CA GLU A 297 -12.72 1.11 29.70
C GLU A 297 -13.10 -0.38 29.77
N GLU A 298 -13.42 -0.96 28.62
CA GLU A 298 -13.37 -2.41 28.48
C GLU A 298 -11.89 -2.77 28.57
N ASP A 299 -11.50 -3.39 29.69
CA ASP A 299 -10.16 -3.91 29.96
C ASP A 299 -9.57 -4.56 28.68
N GLU A 300 -8.65 -3.88 27.98
CA GLU A 300 -7.83 -4.55 26.96
C GLU A 300 -6.84 -5.43 27.71
N ASP A 301 -7.22 -6.69 27.89
CA ASP A 301 -6.36 -7.73 28.45
C ASP A 301 -4.97 -7.65 27.80
N GLU A 302 -3.92 -7.48 28.61
CA GLU A 302 -2.51 -7.46 28.22
C GLU A 302 -2.17 -8.79 27.52
N VAL A 303 -2.29 -8.85 26.18
CA VAL A 303 -1.99 -10.07 25.41
C VAL A 303 -0.48 -10.19 25.24
N ASP A 304 0.07 -11.36 25.57
CA ASP A 304 1.49 -11.66 25.37
C ASP A 304 1.86 -11.48 23.88
N GLU A 305 2.65 -10.45 23.59
CA GLU A 305 3.20 -10.19 22.25
C GLU A 305 4.50 -10.99 22.06
N ILE A 306 4.49 -11.92 21.10
CA ILE A 306 5.59 -12.84 20.87
C ILE A 306 6.22 -12.58 19.49
N GLU A 307 7.51 -12.25 19.46
CA GLU A 307 8.28 -12.25 18.20
C GLU A 307 8.48 -13.69 17.70
N LEU A 308 8.08 -13.95 16.45
CA LEU A 308 8.23 -15.27 15.86
C LEU A 308 9.68 -15.55 15.43
N PRO A 309 10.26 -16.72 15.76
CA PRO A 309 11.57 -17.10 15.25
C PRO A 309 11.56 -17.25 13.73
N HIS A 310 12.37 -16.44 13.05
CA HIS A 310 12.59 -16.54 11.61
C HIS A 310 13.35 -17.84 11.25
N ILE A 311 12.93 -18.51 10.18
CA ILE A 311 13.54 -19.76 9.70
C ILE A 311 14.36 -19.51 8.44
N CYS A 312 13.73 -18.97 7.39
CA CYS A 312 14.40 -18.70 6.13
C CYS A 312 13.64 -17.72 5.25
N ASP A 313 14.40 -17.08 4.35
CA ASP A 313 13.91 -16.26 3.26
C ASP A 313 13.99 -17.04 1.94
N CYS A 314 12.90 -17.04 1.18
CA CYS A 314 12.85 -17.64 -0.15
C CYS A 314 12.99 -16.54 -1.20
N LEU A 315 14.21 -16.35 -1.69
CA LEU A 315 14.56 -15.29 -2.64
C LEU A 315 14.42 -15.79 -4.09
N GLY A 316 13.78 -14.99 -4.94
CA GLY A 316 13.88 -15.18 -6.39
C GLY A 316 12.76 -14.62 -7.24
N HIS A 317 11.57 -14.33 -6.68
CA HIS A 317 10.58 -13.53 -7.39
C HIS A 317 11.13 -12.13 -7.69
N ARG A 318 10.60 -11.50 -8.74
CA ARG A 318 11.04 -10.17 -9.22
C ARG A 318 9.95 -9.10 -9.13
N ALA A 319 8.84 -9.46 -8.52
CA ALA A 319 7.66 -8.63 -8.33
C ALA A 319 6.83 -9.24 -7.21
N ARG A 320 5.74 -8.57 -6.85
CA ARG A 320 4.91 -8.90 -5.69
C ARG A 320 4.41 -10.35 -5.74
N ILE A 321 4.37 -10.99 -4.58
CA ILE A 321 3.69 -12.28 -4.38
C ILE A 321 2.23 -11.99 -4.06
N HIS A 322 1.32 -12.59 -4.82
CA HIS A 322 -0.12 -12.43 -4.58
C HIS A 322 -0.69 -13.50 -3.64
N ARG A 323 -0.15 -14.72 -3.72
CA ARG A 323 -0.62 -15.81 -2.88
C ARG A 323 0.45 -16.87 -2.66
N LEU A 324 0.37 -17.52 -1.51
CA LEU A 324 1.17 -18.67 -1.12
C LEU A 324 0.30 -19.81 -0.58
N ALA A 325 0.81 -21.04 -0.61
CA ALA A 325 0.18 -22.20 0.01
C ALA A 325 1.21 -23.26 0.41
N TRP A 326 0.95 -23.95 1.53
CA TRP A 326 1.75 -25.07 2.02
C TRP A 326 1.41 -26.38 1.31
N SER A 327 2.43 -27.22 1.11
CA SER A 327 2.20 -28.63 0.78
C SER A 327 1.59 -29.37 1.97
N PRO A 328 0.79 -30.43 1.75
CA PRO A 328 0.13 -31.18 2.83
C PRO A 328 1.11 -31.78 3.86
N ASP A 329 2.35 -32.06 3.46
CA ASP A 329 3.41 -32.58 4.32
C ASP A 329 4.19 -31.50 5.08
N ALA A 330 3.81 -30.22 4.94
CA ALA A 330 4.47 -29.05 5.53
C ALA A 330 5.96 -28.87 5.15
N THR A 331 6.44 -29.54 4.09
CA THR A 331 7.86 -29.47 3.68
C THR A 331 8.14 -28.45 2.57
N ARG A 332 7.11 -28.08 1.80
CA ARG A 332 7.22 -27.22 0.63
C ARG A 332 6.19 -26.10 0.67
N LEU A 333 6.52 -24.99 0.01
CA LEU A 333 5.63 -23.86 -0.25
C LEU A 333 5.48 -23.67 -1.74
N VAL A 334 4.31 -23.24 -2.20
CA VAL A 334 4.12 -22.68 -3.54
C VAL A 334 3.77 -21.21 -3.41
N SER A 335 4.29 -20.37 -4.30
CA SER A 335 3.95 -18.94 -4.44
C SER A 335 3.56 -18.62 -5.87
N GLY A 336 2.62 -17.70 -6.05
CA GLY A 336 2.26 -17.06 -7.33
C GLY A 336 2.55 -15.57 -7.27
N SER A 337 3.13 -15.02 -8.33
CA SER A 337 3.63 -13.65 -8.36
C SER A 337 3.23 -12.90 -9.63
N GLU A 338 3.26 -11.58 -9.51
CA GLU A 338 3.19 -10.62 -10.60
C GLU A 338 4.31 -10.78 -11.63
N ASP A 339 5.40 -11.46 -11.29
CA ASP A 339 6.49 -11.80 -12.22
C ASP A 339 6.12 -12.87 -13.26
N THR A 340 4.84 -13.19 -13.38
CA THR A 340 4.21 -14.22 -14.24
C THR A 340 4.62 -15.65 -13.92
N THR A 341 5.28 -15.88 -12.78
CA THR A 341 5.72 -17.22 -12.37
C THR A 341 5.01 -17.72 -11.13
N ALA A 342 4.83 -19.04 -11.09
CA ALA A 342 4.60 -19.77 -9.85
C ALA A 342 5.83 -20.58 -9.49
N ARG A 343 6.21 -20.64 -8.21
CA ARG A 343 7.45 -21.27 -7.75
C ARG A 343 7.21 -22.15 -6.55
N VAL A 344 7.97 -23.24 -6.46
CA VAL A 344 7.95 -24.16 -5.32
C VAL A 344 9.25 -24.03 -4.55
N TRP A 345 9.15 -23.95 -3.24
CA TRP A 345 10.27 -23.73 -2.33
C TRP A 345 10.34 -24.85 -1.30
N HIS A 346 11.54 -25.18 -0.86
CA HIS A 346 11.74 -26.02 0.32
C HIS A 346 11.61 -25.15 1.58
N ALA A 347 10.56 -25.35 2.36
CA ALA A 347 10.12 -24.41 3.38
C ALA A 347 11.12 -24.16 4.53
N ARG A 348 12.05 -25.09 4.78
CA ARG A 348 13.09 -24.93 5.82
C ARG A 348 14.42 -24.37 5.34
N THR A 349 14.65 -24.35 4.02
CA THR A 349 15.95 -23.94 3.47
C THR A 349 15.86 -22.73 2.56
N GLY A 350 14.64 -22.27 2.24
CA GLY A 350 14.40 -21.21 1.27
C GLY A 350 14.75 -21.58 -0.17
N LYS A 351 15.22 -22.81 -0.43
CA LYS A 351 15.70 -23.22 -1.75
C LYS A 351 14.54 -23.40 -2.72
N MET A 352 14.60 -22.72 -3.86
CA MET A 352 13.70 -22.95 -4.99
C MET A 352 13.90 -24.37 -5.54
N LEU A 353 12.80 -25.13 -5.62
CA LEU A 353 12.75 -26.50 -6.12
C LEU A 353 12.22 -26.55 -7.55
N LEU A 354 11.14 -25.82 -7.85
CA LEU A 354 10.50 -25.76 -9.16
C LEU A 354 10.12 -24.32 -9.51
N SER A 355 10.05 -24.02 -10.81
CA SER A 355 9.56 -22.76 -11.35
C SER A 355 8.69 -23.04 -12.58
N PHE A 356 7.51 -22.43 -12.61
CA PHE A 356 6.51 -22.57 -13.65
C PHE A 356 6.38 -21.23 -14.39
N GLN A 357 6.68 -21.21 -15.70
CA GLN A 357 6.81 -19.97 -16.51
C GLN A 357 5.86 -19.96 -17.72
N GLN A 358 4.73 -20.66 -17.63
CA GLN A 358 3.79 -20.78 -18.75
C GLN A 358 2.78 -19.62 -18.80
N HIS A 359 2.47 -19.02 -17.66
CA HIS A 359 1.57 -17.87 -17.60
C HIS A 359 2.18 -16.67 -18.34
N GLN A 360 1.32 -15.93 -19.04
CA GLN A 360 1.73 -14.75 -19.81
C GLN A 360 1.52 -13.44 -19.05
N GLU A 361 0.79 -13.50 -17.94
CA GLU A 361 0.48 -12.37 -17.06
C GLU A 361 0.59 -12.81 -15.59
N SER A 362 0.31 -11.90 -14.65
CA SER A 362 0.41 -12.13 -13.20
C SER A 362 -0.30 -13.41 -12.74
N VAL A 363 0.34 -14.14 -11.82
CA VAL A 363 -0.23 -15.32 -11.17
C VAL A 363 -0.83 -14.94 -9.83
N ASN A 364 -2.15 -14.81 -9.77
CA ASN A 364 -2.88 -14.37 -8.58
C ASN A 364 -3.20 -15.51 -7.60
N ALA A 365 -3.30 -16.74 -8.10
CA ALA A 365 -3.76 -17.87 -7.30
C ALA A 365 -2.86 -19.08 -7.47
N VAL A 366 -2.52 -19.71 -6.34
CA VAL A 366 -1.83 -21.00 -6.29
C VAL A 366 -2.45 -21.87 -5.21
N ALA A 367 -2.51 -23.18 -5.44
CA ALA A 367 -3.03 -24.13 -4.46
C ALA A 367 -2.44 -25.54 -4.64
N TRP A 368 -2.14 -26.21 -3.52
CA TRP A 368 -1.73 -27.61 -3.50
C TRP A 368 -2.94 -28.54 -3.51
N SER A 369 -2.83 -29.66 -4.23
CA SER A 369 -3.81 -30.74 -4.06
C SER A 369 -3.65 -31.40 -2.68
N PRO A 370 -4.72 -31.98 -2.10
CA PRO A 370 -4.67 -32.55 -0.75
C PRO A 370 -3.67 -33.70 -0.57
N GLN A 371 -3.34 -34.41 -1.66
CA GLN A 371 -2.33 -35.47 -1.66
C GLN A 371 -0.91 -34.96 -1.90
N GLY A 372 -0.74 -33.70 -2.31
CA GLY A 372 0.56 -33.08 -2.56
C GLY A 372 1.21 -33.46 -3.89
N ASP A 373 0.50 -34.18 -4.76
CA ASP A 373 0.99 -34.64 -6.06
C ASP A 373 0.82 -33.60 -7.17
N LEU A 374 -0.13 -32.67 -7.00
CA LEU A 374 -0.47 -31.65 -8.00
C LEU A 374 -0.46 -30.25 -7.39
N ILE A 375 -0.16 -29.27 -8.23
CA ILE A 375 -0.26 -27.84 -7.92
C ILE A 375 -1.13 -27.19 -8.99
N ALA A 376 -2.04 -26.31 -8.60
CA ALA A 376 -2.75 -25.45 -9.54
C ALA A 376 -2.23 -24.02 -9.44
N SER A 377 -2.11 -23.33 -10.58
CA SER A 377 -1.84 -21.90 -10.67
C SER A 377 -2.83 -21.22 -11.62
N GLY A 378 -3.25 -20.00 -11.32
CA GLY A 378 -4.17 -19.23 -12.14
C GLY A 378 -3.89 -17.73 -12.06
N GLY A 379 -4.10 -17.02 -13.17
CA GLY A 379 -3.65 -15.63 -13.32
C GLY A 379 -4.53 -14.73 -14.18
N ASN A 380 -3.98 -13.56 -14.52
CA ASN A 380 -4.63 -12.54 -15.36
C ASN A 380 -4.76 -12.95 -16.84
N ASP A 381 -4.05 -13.99 -17.26
CA ASP A 381 -4.21 -14.58 -18.60
C ASP A 381 -5.49 -15.44 -18.74
N ASN A 382 -6.32 -15.50 -17.69
CA ASN A 382 -7.57 -16.26 -17.59
C ASN A 382 -7.39 -17.78 -17.69
N LEU A 383 -6.14 -18.26 -17.56
CA LEU A 383 -5.80 -19.67 -17.63
C LEU A 383 -5.56 -20.25 -16.24
N ILE A 384 -5.93 -21.52 -16.07
CA ILE A 384 -5.46 -22.33 -14.95
C ILE A 384 -4.52 -23.39 -15.49
N HIS A 385 -3.35 -23.50 -14.89
CA HIS A 385 -2.42 -24.59 -15.17
C HIS A 385 -2.34 -25.54 -13.99
N ILE A 386 -2.36 -26.84 -14.28
CA ILE A 386 -2.20 -27.90 -13.28
C ILE A 386 -0.87 -28.60 -13.54
N TRP A 387 -0.04 -28.66 -12.52
CA TRP A 387 1.35 -29.10 -12.57
C TRP A 387 1.53 -30.35 -11.74
N ASN A 388 2.38 -31.27 -12.21
CA ASN A 388 2.91 -32.33 -11.37
C ASN A 388 3.90 -31.73 -10.36
N ALA A 389 3.65 -31.89 -9.06
CA ALA A 389 4.44 -31.25 -8.01
C ALA A 389 5.83 -31.86 -7.81
N GLN A 390 6.11 -33.03 -8.38
CA GLN A 390 7.41 -33.70 -8.27
C GLN A 390 8.33 -33.40 -9.45
N THR A 391 7.77 -33.36 -10.67
CA THR A 391 8.53 -33.17 -11.91
C THR A 391 8.46 -31.74 -12.43
N GLY A 392 7.44 -30.99 -12.02
CA GLY A 392 7.11 -29.67 -12.56
C GLY A 392 6.51 -29.71 -13.97
N ALA A 393 6.14 -30.89 -14.48
CA ALA A 393 5.50 -31.02 -15.78
C ALA A 393 4.06 -30.46 -15.76
N LEU A 394 3.67 -29.78 -16.83
CA LEU A 394 2.28 -29.37 -17.05
C LEU A 394 1.42 -30.61 -17.33
N THR A 395 0.41 -30.84 -16.50
CA THR A 395 -0.52 -31.97 -16.58
C THR A 395 -1.77 -31.61 -17.36
N ALA A 396 -2.36 -30.44 -17.08
CA ALA A 396 -3.56 -29.96 -17.73
C ALA A 396 -3.62 -28.43 -17.75
N THR A 397 -4.40 -27.89 -18.69
CA THR A 397 -4.73 -26.46 -18.77
C THR A 397 -6.24 -26.30 -18.83
N CYS A 398 -6.81 -25.53 -17.92
CA CYS A 398 -8.23 -25.21 -17.92
C CYS A 398 -8.45 -23.87 -18.63
N THR A 399 -9.37 -23.86 -19.59
CA THR A 399 -9.75 -22.67 -20.37
C THR A 399 -11.25 -22.46 -20.28
N GLY A 400 -11.71 -21.24 -19.99
CA GLY A 400 -13.14 -20.93 -20.05
C GLY A 400 -13.54 -19.64 -19.33
N HIS A 401 -12.80 -19.21 -18.31
CA HIS A 401 -13.01 -17.92 -17.67
C HIS A 401 -12.84 -16.77 -18.67
N ALA A 402 -13.68 -15.74 -18.55
CA ALA A 402 -13.70 -14.60 -19.46
C ALA A 402 -12.91 -13.39 -18.93
N SER A 403 -12.38 -13.47 -17.71
CA SER A 403 -11.60 -12.42 -17.05
C SER A 403 -10.71 -13.05 -15.98
N TRP A 404 -9.92 -12.22 -15.28
CA TRP A 404 -8.79 -12.71 -14.49
C TRP A 404 -9.23 -13.68 -13.41
N LEU A 405 -8.38 -14.67 -13.16
CA LEU A 405 -8.54 -15.58 -12.04
C LEU A 405 -8.12 -14.90 -10.75
N VAL A 406 -8.92 -15.09 -9.72
CA VAL A 406 -8.67 -14.51 -8.39
C VAL A 406 -8.28 -15.58 -7.39
N ASN A 407 -9.00 -16.71 -7.39
CA ASN A 407 -8.82 -17.73 -6.37
C ASN A 407 -8.96 -19.16 -6.91
N LEU A 408 -8.29 -20.11 -6.25
CA LEU A 408 -8.31 -21.54 -6.55
C LEU A 408 -8.46 -22.35 -5.27
N ALA A 409 -9.27 -23.40 -5.31
CA ALA A 409 -9.43 -24.34 -4.20
C ALA A 409 -9.65 -25.78 -4.72
N TRP A 410 -8.91 -26.73 -4.17
CA TRP A 410 -9.03 -28.15 -4.50
C TRP A 410 -10.17 -28.81 -3.74
N SER A 411 -10.85 -29.77 -4.36
CA SER A 411 -11.74 -30.68 -3.63
C SER A 411 -10.91 -31.59 -2.70
N PRO A 412 -11.47 -32.05 -1.56
CA PRO A 412 -10.73 -32.85 -0.58
C PRO A 412 -10.21 -34.19 -1.12
N ASP A 413 -10.87 -34.75 -2.13
CA ASP A 413 -10.42 -35.97 -2.82
C ASP A 413 -9.33 -35.71 -3.88
N GLY A 414 -9.03 -34.43 -4.16
CA GLY A 414 -8.04 -33.99 -5.14
C GLY A 414 -8.44 -34.21 -6.61
N THR A 415 -9.70 -34.57 -6.89
CA THR A 415 -10.15 -34.86 -8.26
C THR A 415 -10.66 -33.64 -9.01
N ARG A 416 -11.10 -32.60 -8.28
CA ARG A 416 -11.71 -31.40 -8.82
C ARG A 416 -11.02 -30.15 -8.31
N LEU A 417 -11.11 -29.09 -9.11
CA LEU A 417 -10.62 -27.77 -8.77
C LEU A 417 -11.77 -26.77 -8.93
N ALA A 418 -11.95 -25.88 -7.97
CA ALA A 418 -12.85 -24.74 -8.08
C ALA A 418 -12.03 -23.46 -8.29
N SER A 419 -12.53 -22.55 -9.11
CA SER A 419 -11.89 -21.27 -9.41
C SER A 419 -12.88 -20.11 -9.39
N THR A 420 -12.40 -18.93 -9.01
CA THR A 420 -13.18 -17.68 -9.05
C THR A 420 -12.53 -16.65 -9.95
N SER A 421 -13.33 -15.73 -10.47
CA SER A 421 -12.89 -14.75 -11.45
C SER A 421 -13.65 -13.42 -11.35
N LEU A 422 -13.05 -12.37 -11.93
CA LEU A 422 -13.74 -11.10 -12.22
C LEU A 422 -14.90 -11.26 -13.21
N ASP A 423 -14.99 -12.40 -13.91
CA ASP A 423 -16.14 -12.72 -14.76
C ASP A 423 -17.42 -13.06 -13.97
N LYS A 424 -17.36 -12.95 -12.63
CA LYS A 424 -18.47 -13.12 -11.69
C LYS A 424 -18.95 -14.57 -11.53
N THR A 425 -18.17 -15.53 -12.03
CA THR A 425 -18.51 -16.95 -11.95
C THR A 425 -17.56 -17.71 -11.05
N VAL A 426 -18.07 -18.82 -10.50
CA VAL A 426 -17.22 -19.89 -9.97
C VAL A 426 -17.30 -21.05 -10.93
N ARG A 427 -16.17 -21.64 -11.31
CA ARG A 427 -16.12 -22.78 -12.21
C ARG A 427 -15.49 -23.97 -11.51
N VAL A 428 -15.97 -25.17 -11.83
CA VAL A 428 -15.46 -26.43 -11.32
C VAL A 428 -14.88 -27.23 -12.47
N TRP A 429 -13.65 -27.71 -12.29
CA TRP A 429 -12.87 -28.39 -13.30
C TRP A 429 -12.52 -29.80 -12.85
N ASP A 430 -12.42 -30.72 -13.80
CA ASP A 430 -11.73 -31.98 -13.59
C ASP A 430 -10.22 -31.73 -13.59
N ALA A 431 -9.55 -32.10 -12.52
CA ALA A 431 -8.14 -31.71 -12.33
C ALA A 431 -7.16 -32.48 -13.24
N PHE A 432 -7.57 -33.63 -13.78
CA PHE A 432 -6.70 -34.47 -14.60
C PHE A 432 -6.79 -34.15 -16.08
N SER A 433 -7.98 -33.81 -16.56
CA SER A 433 -8.24 -33.47 -17.96
C SER A 433 -8.26 -31.96 -18.23
N GLY A 434 -8.48 -31.13 -17.20
CA GLY A 434 -8.68 -29.69 -17.35
C GLY A 434 -10.06 -29.32 -17.93
N ILE A 435 -10.96 -30.29 -18.06
CA ILE A 435 -12.30 -30.09 -18.60
C ILE A 435 -13.18 -29.39 -17.56
N GLU A 436 -13.95 -28.40 -18.01
CA GLU A 436 -14.99 -27.77 -17.20
C GLU A 436 -16.13 -28.74 -16.91
N LEU A 437 -16.44 -28.93 -15.64
CA LEU A 437 -17.54 -29.77 -15.16
C LEU A 437 -18.80 -28.95 -14.90
N MET A 438 -18.66 -27.76 -14.30
CA MET A 438 -19.78 -26.91 -13.90
C MET A 438 -19.43 -25.43 -13.89
N ILE A 439 -20.42 -24.60 -14.15
CA ILE A 439 -20.40 -23.15 -13.90
C ILE A 439 -21.46 -22.84 -12.84
N LEU A 440 -21.02 -22.23 -11.74
CA LEU A 440 -21.87 -21.76 -10.65
C LEU A 440 -22.11 -20.27 -10.84
N SER A 441 -23.24 -19.95 -11.44
CA SER A 441 -23.66 -18.57 -11.75
C SER A 441 -24.68 -18.09 -10.72
N GLY A 442 -24.48 -16.89 -10.19
CA GLY A 442 -25.42 -16.27 -9.25
C GLY A 442 -24.88 -15.02 -8.57
N HIS A 443 -23.56 -14.87 -8.50
CA HIS A 443 -22.90 -13.63 -8.12
C HIS A 443 -23.16 -12.53 -9.17
N SER A 444 -23.44 -11.33 -8.69
CA SER A 444 -23.67 -10.10 -9.44
C SER A 444 -22.39 -9.24 -9.56
N ALA A 445 -21.39 -9.53 -8.73
CA ALA A 445 -20.10 -8.87 -8.66
C ALA A 445 -18.93 -9.86 -8.83
N ILE A 446 -17.70 -9.34 -8.75
CA ILE A 446 -16.45 -10.13 -8.76
C ILE A 446 -16.49 -11.17 -7.64
N VAL A 447 -15.96 -12.37 -7.89
CA VAL A 447 -15.85 -13.41 -6.86
C VAL A 447 -14.40 -13.52 -6.39
N TYR A 448 -14.15 -13.18 -5.13
CA TYR A 448 -12.79 -13.08 -4.59
C TYR A 448 -12.29 -14.34 -3.90
N SER A 449 -13.19 -15.16 -3.37
CA SER A 449 -12.81 -16.31 -2.52
C SER A 449 -13.52 -17.61 -2.88
N VAL A 450 -12.69 -18.66 -2.88
CA VAL A 450 -12.88 -20.11 -3.07
C VAL A 450 -12.78 -21.00 -1.85
N ALA A 451 -13.76 -21.78 -1.40
CA ALA A 451 -13.46 -22.86 -0.43
C ALA A 451 -14.33 -24.11 -0.59
N TRP A 452 -13.70 -25.29 -0.60
CA TRP A 452 -14.41 -26.57 -0.53
C TRP A 452 -14.67 -26.97 0.92
N SER A 453 -15.85 -27.53 1.19
CA SER A 453 -16.11 -28.16 2.49
C SER A 453 -15.20 -29.38 2.68
N PRO A 454 -14.79 -29.71 3.91
CA PRO A 454 -13.92 -30.86 4.18
C PRO A 454 -14.48 -32.21 3.73
N ASP A 455 -15.80 -32.36 3.71
CA ASP A 455 -16.51 -33.55 3.21
C ASP A 455 -16.66 -33.57 1.68
N GLY A 456 -16.30 -32.48 1.00
CA GLY A 456 -16.37 -32.31 -0.46
C GLY A 456 -17.79 -32.12 -1.01
N THR A 457 -18.81 -31.99 -0.16
CA THR A 457 -20.21 -31.90 -0.59
C THR A 457 -20.62 -30.49 -1.00
N ARG A 458 -19.90 -29.46 -0.53
CA ARG A 458 -20.20 -28.05 -0.77
C ARG A 458 -19.01 -27.25 -1.24
N ILE A 459 -19.31 -26.17 -1.96
CA ILE A 459 -18.38 -25.11 -2.34
C ILE A 459 -18.92 -23.81 -1.78
N LEU A 460 -18.07 -22.98 -1.19
CA LEU A 460 -18.39 -21.60 -0.79
C LEU A 460 -17.72 -20.61 -1.72
N SER A 461 -18.42 -19.52 -2.01
CA SER A 461 -17.85 -18.40 -2.75
C SER A 461 -18.22 -17.06 -2.17
N GLY A 462 -17.23 -16.16 -2.08
CA GLY A 462 -17.39 -14.82 -1.54
C GLY A 462 -17.44 -13.77 -2.64
N GLY A 463 -18.56 -13.05 -2.69
CA GLY A 463 -18.82 -11.98 -3.64
C GLY A 463 -18.23 -10.64 -3.21
N GLY A 464 -17.91 -9.81 -4.20
CA GLY A 464 -17.46 -8.44 -4.03
C GLY A 464 -18.59 -7.43 -3.83
N TYR A 465 -18.24 -6.16 -3.72
CA TYR A 465 -19.20 -5.07 -3.79
C TYR A 465 -19.90 -5.03 -5.17
N PRO A 466 -21.23 -4.76 -5.24
CA PRO A 466 -22.13 -4.34 -4.16
C PRO A 466 -22.83 -5.45 -3.37
N GLU A 467 -22.63 -6.72 -3.72
CA GLU A 467 -23.37 -7.81 -3.08
C GLU A 467 -22.83 -8.20 -1.71
N GLY A 468 -21.51 -8.37 -1.57
CA GLY A 468 -20.89 -8.85 -0.34
C GLY A 468 -21.47 -10.16 0.19
N LEU A 469 -21.98 -11.03 -0.67
CA LEU A 469 -22.66 -12.26 -0.26
C LEU A 469 -21.69 -13.44 -0.27
N ILE A 470 -21.86 -14.34 0.69
CA ILE A 470 -21.29 -15.68 0.62
C ILE A 470 -22.36 -16.62 0.10
N MET A 471 -22.06 -17.40 -0.94
CA MET A 471 -22.97 -18.41 -1.48
C MET A 471 -22.42 -19.81 -1.23
N SER A 472 -23.26 -20.70 -0.72
CA SER A 472 -22.98 -22.14 -0.63
C SER A 472 -23.61 -22.86 -1.81
N TRP A 473 -22.85 -23.74 -2.44
CA TRP A 473 -23.24 -24.50 -3.62
C TRP A 473 -23.09 -25.99 -3.35
N ASN A 474 -24.06 -26.77 -3.81
CA ASN A 474 -23.93 -28.22 -3.86
C ASN A 474 -22.87 -28.61 -4.89
N SER A 475 -21.84 -29.34 -4.49
CA SER A 475 -20.72 -29.66 -5.35
C SER A 475 -21.04 -30.72 -6.43
N ALA A 476 -22.15 -31.43 -6.33
CA ALA A 476 -22.55 -32.45 -7.30
C ALA A 476 -23.53 -31.90 -8.35
N THR A 477 -24.44 -31.03 -7.94
CA THR A 477 -25.50 -30.49 -8.82
C THR A 477 -25.24 -29.06 -9.28
N GLY A 478 -24.35 -28.33 -8.62
CA GLY A 478 -24.11 -26.90 -8.84
C GLY A 478 -25.24 -25.99 -8.35
N THR A 479 -26.22 -26.54 -7.63
CA THR A 479 -27.35 -25.75 -7.12
C THR A 479 -26.96 -24.96 -5.87
N ARG A 480 -27.33 -23.69 -5.80
CA ARG A 480 -27.15 -22.86 -4.61
C ARG A 480 -28.03 -23.35 -3.46
N GLU A 481 -27.43 -23.56 -2.29
CA GLU A 481 -28.09 -24.07 -1.08
C GLU A 481 -28.37 -22.98 -0.05
N LEU A 482 -27.35 -22.18 0.32
CA LEU A 482 -27.43 -21.15 1.36
C LEU A 482 -26.79 -19.84 0.89
N ILE A 483 -27.24 -18.73 1.48
CA ILE A 483 -26.64 -17.40 1.33
C ILE A 483 -26.37 -16.87 2.73
N TYR A 484 -25.17 -16.31 2.94
CA TYR A 484 -24.79 -15.62 4.18
C TYR A 484 -24.58 -14.14 3.83
N ASP A 485 -25.28 -13.24 4.53
CA ASP A 485 -25.48 -11.84 4.12
C ASP A 485 -24.97 -10.79 5.12
N GLY A 486 -24.23 -11.17 6.16
CA GLY A 486 -23.71 -10.20 7.15
C GLY A 486 -22.56 -9.31 6.64
N HIS A 487 -21.98 -9.61 5.48
CA HIS A 487 -21.10 -8.66 4.76
C HIS A 487 -21.89 -7.73 3.81
N GLY A 488 -23.19 -7.96 3.60
CA GLY A 488 -24.01 -7.32 2.59
C GLY A 488 -24.38 -5.84 2.84
N PRO A 489 -25.01 -5.17 1.85
CA PRO A 489 -25.21 -3.71 1.81
C PRO A 489 -26.12 -3.12 2.91
N ASP A 490 -26.87 -3.94 3.64
CA ASP A 490 -27.82 -3.46 4.66
C ASP A 490 -27.18 -3.20 6.04
N VAL A 491 -25.97 -3.71 6.30
CA VAL A 491 -25.31 -3.56 7.61
C VAL A 491 -24.81 -2.14 7.86
N ARG A 492 -24.69 -1.27 6.82
CA ARG A 492 -24.09 0.08 6.98
C ARG A 492 -24.81 1.25 6.30
N LYS A 493 -26.13 1.19 6.13
CA LYS A 493 -26.92 2.40 5.77
C LYS A 493 -26.98 3.46 6.89
N GLN A 494 -26.33 3.26 8.04
CA GLN A 494 -26.49 4.15 9.21
C GLN A 494 -25.31 5.05 9.55
N ARG A 495 -24.19 5.04 8.81
CA ARG A 495 -23.18 6.10 8.96
C ARG A 495 -23.38 7.17 7.87
N PRO A 496 -23.60 8.45 8.23
CA PRO A 496 -23.66 9.51 7.24
C PRO A 496 -22.31 9.55 6.52
N ILE A 497 -22.35 9.33 5.21
CA ILE A 497 -21.23 9.68 4.35
C ILE A 497 -21.15 11.22 4.39
N PRO A 498 -20.00 11.81 4.74
CA PRO A 498 -19.82 13.26 4.65
C PRO A 498 -20.26 13.73 3.27
N ALA A 499 -21.00 14.84 3.18
CA ALA A 499 -21.59 15.31 1.91
C ALA A 499 -20.53 15.69 0.85
N ASP A 500 -19.27 15.70 1.28
CA ASP A 500 -18.02 16.06 0.62
C ASP A 500 -17.08 14.86 0.41
N ALA A 501 -17.50 13.62 0.70
CA ALA A 501 -16.68 12.44 0.43
C ALA A 501 -16.45 12.23 -1.08
N ASP A 502 -15.19 12.15 -1.49
CA ASP A 502 -14.82 11.88 -2.88
C ASP A 502 -15.34 10.52 -3.37
N ALA A 503 -15.57 10.39 -4.68
CA ALA A 503 -16.07 9.17 -5.30
C ALA A 503 -15.21 7.92 -5.00
N TRP A 504 -13.88 8.08 -4.86
CA TRP A 504 -12.97 6.99 -4.49
C TRP A 504 -13.15 6.57 -3.02
N LEU A 505 -13.38 7.53 -2.11
CA LEU A 505 -13.61 7.27 -0.69
C LEU A 505 -15.00 6.66 -0.52
N GLU A 506 -16.00 7.10 -1.28
CA GLU A 506 -17.30 6.44 -1.36
C GLU A 506 -17.17 5.01 -1.88
N ASP A 507 -16.43 4.77 -2.97
CA ASP A 507 -16.22 3.43 -3.54
C ASP A 507 -15.39 2.53 -2.62
N TRP A 508 -14.42 3.06 -1.87
CA TRP A 508 -13.67 2.33 -0.85
C TRP A 508 -14.51 2.03 0.40
N ILE A 509 -15.28 3.02 0.88
CA ILE A 509 -16.31 2.86 1.92
C ILE A 509 -17.32 1.80 1.51
N ARG A 510 -17.66 1.72 0.23
CA ARG A 510 -18.62 0.77 -0.32
C ARG A 510 -18.00 -0.61 -0.58
N ALA A 511 -16.77 -0.69 -1.10
CA ALA A 511 -15.99 -1.91 -1.34
C ALA A 511 -15.77 -2.78 -0.08
N ALA A 512 -15.96 -2.17 1.09
CA ALA A 512 -15.97 -2.73 2.43
C ALA A 512 -16.86 -3.95 2.68
N SER A 513 -17.80 -4.27 1.78
CA SER A 513 -18.63 -5.48 1.84
C SER A 513 -18.02 -6.69 1.10
N SER A 514 -16.88 -6.52 0.43
CA SER A 514 -16.29 -7.60 -0.38
C SER A 514 -15.70 -8.70 0.50
N VAL A 515 -16.05 -9.95 0.21
CA VAL A 515 -15.56 -11.12 0.96
C VAL A 515 -14.31 -11.69 0.30
N HIS A 516 -13.14 -11.22 0.75
CA HIS A 516 -11.84 -11.58 0.17
C HIS A 516 -11.30 -12.93 0.64
N HIS A 517 -11.66 -13.36 1.84
CA HIS A 517 -11.17 -14.60 2.42
C HIS A 517 -12.30 -15.45 2.97
N LEU A 518 -12.24 -16.75 2.68
CA LEU A 518 -13.15 -17.78 3.18
C LEU A 518 -12.34 -18.99 3.60
N ALA A 519 -12.66 -19.56 4.76
CA ALA A 519 -12.04 -20.79 5.21
C ALA A 519 -13.04 -21.64 6.00
N TRP A 520 -13.08 -22.94 5.69
CA TRP A 520 -13.80 -23.92 6.49
C TRP A 520 -12.99 -24.29 7.72
N SER A 521 -13.66 -24.46 8.86
CA SER A 521 -13.05 -25.16 9.99
C SER A 521 -12.73 -26.60 9.60
N PRO A 522 -11.68 -27.22 10.16
CA PRO A 522 -11.30 -28.61 9.84
C PRO A 522 -12.42 -29.64 10.04
N ASP A 523 -13.31 -29.41 10.99
CA ASP A 523 -14.48 -30.26 11.27
C ASP A 523 -15.66 -30.04 10.31
N GLY A 524 -15.60 -29.02 9.45
CA GLY A 524 -16.66 -28.63 8.52
C GLY A 524 -17.90 -28.01 9.18
N GLY A 525 -17.87 -27.76 10.49
CA GLY A 525 -19.00 -27.21 11.23
C GLY A 525 -19.14 -25.69 11.13
N ARG A 526 -18.04 -24.99 10.85
CA ARG A 526 -17.94 -23.52 10.86
C ARG A 526 -17.25 -22.99 9.60
N ILE A 527 -17.57 -21.74 9.30
CA ILE A 527 -16.99 -20.99 8.18
C ILE A 527 -16.46 -19.69 8.74
N ALA A 528 -15.21 -19.35 8.46
CA ALA A 528 -14.66 -18.03 8.73
C ALA A 528 -14.68 -17.20 7.44
N SER A 529 -15.04 -15.93 7.54
CA SER A 529 -14.99 -14.99 6.41
C SER A 529 -14.46 -13.62 6.82
N ALA A 530 -13.64 -13.00 5.97
CA ALA A 530 -13.10 -11.66 6.19
C ALA A 530 -13.16 -10.80 4.91
N GLY A 531 -13.24 -9.48 5.12
CA GLY A 531 -13.31 -8.46 4.09
C GLY A 531 -12.59 -7.15 4.45
N LEU A 532 -12.59 -6.18 3.52
CA LEU A 532 -11.76 -4.96 3.54
C LEU A 532 -12.02 -3.96 4.69
N ARG A 533 -12.94 -4.23 5.63
CA ARG A 533 -13.28 -3.29 6.71
C ARG A 533 -13.23 -3.86 8.11
N ASN A 534 -12.19 -4.64 8.34
CA ASN A 534 -11.88 -5.19 9.64
C ASN A 534 -12.96 -6.12 10.21
N VAL A 535 -13.93 -6.59 9.42
CA VAL A 535 -14.98 -7.49 9.93
C VAL A 535 -14.68 -8.93 9.55
N CYS A 536 -14.39 -9.74 10.56
CA CYS A 536 -14.38 -11.20 10.43
C CYS A 536 -15.66 -11.77 11.03
N HIS A 537 -16.27 -12.72 10.33
CA HIS A 537 -17.43 -13.45 10.79
C HIS A 537 -17.13 -14.94 10.91
N ILE A 538 -17.72 -15.59 11.91
CA ILE A 538 -17.75 -17.05 12.04
C ILE A 538 -19.20 -17.52 11.90
N TRP A 539 -19.46 -18.29 10.85
CA TRP A 539 -20.79 -18.80 10.53
C TRP A 539 -20.94 -20.26 10.95
N ASN A 540 -22.12 -20.63 11.39
CA ASN A 540 -22.54 -22.01 11.43
C ASN A 540 -22.77 -22.50 10.00
N ALA A 541 -22.00 -23.51 9.57
CA ALA A 541 -22.08 -24.01 8.20
C ALA A 541 -23.43 -24.64 7.82
N THR A 542 -24.18 -25.13 8.81
CA THR A 542 -25.45 -25.83 8.58
C THR A 542 -26.65 -24.89 8.68
N SER A 543 -26.72 -24.07 9.72
CA SER A 543 -27.86 -23.17 9.94
C SER A 543 -27.75 -21.85 9.17
N GLY A 544 -26.54 -21.43 8.80
CA GLY A 544 -26.30 -20.10 8.23
C GLY A 544 -26.21 -18.99 9.28
N GLU A 545 -26.34 -19.32 10.56
CA GLU A 545 -26.30 -18.36 11.66
C GLU A 545 -24.90 -17.77 11.82
N ASP A 546 -24.84 -16.44 11.97
CA ASP A 546 -23.63 -15.74 12.36
C ASP A 546 -23.37 -15.96 13.85
N LEU A 547 -22.32 -16.71 14.18
CA LEU A 547 -21.96 -17.05 15.54
C LEU A 547 -21.13 -15.95 16.20
N MET A 548 -20.45 -15.10 15.41
CA MET A 548 -19.49 -14.12 15.90
C MET A 548 -19.12 -13.14 14.78
N ALA A 549 -19.12 -11.85 15.10
CA ALA A 549 -18.57 -10.79 14.25
C ALA A 549 -17.57 -9.94 15.05
N THR A 550 -16.38 -9.71 14.52
CA THR A 550 -15.32 -8.89 15.16
C THR A 550 -14.88 -7.77 14.23
N ASN A 551 -14.69 -6.55 14.73
CA ASN A 551 -14.30 -5.38 13.94
C ASN A 551 -12.77 -5.12 13.89
N ARG A 552 -11.94 -6.16 14.10
CA ARG A 552 -10.47 -6.01 14.23
C ARG A 552 -9.64 -6.49 13.03
N THR A 553 -10.19 -7.19 12.02
CA THR A 553 -9.36 -7.96 11.07
C THR A 553 -9.64 -7.68 9.58
N SER A 554 -8.70 -7.08 8.83
CA SER A 554 -8.84 -6.80 7.38
C SER A 554 -8.16 -7.83 6.46
N GLY A 555 -7.47 -8.82 7.03
CA GLY A 555 -6.54 -9.66 6.28
C GLY A 555 -7.00 -11.09 5.95
N PRO A 556 -6.07 -11.88 5.38
CA PRO A 556 -6.18 -13.34 5.27
C PRO A 556 -6.56 -14.02 6.60
N LEU A 557 -7.19 -15.18 6.47
CA LEU A 557 -7.63 -16.02 7.58
C LEU A 557 -7.07 -17.44 7.43
N ALA A 558 -6.70 -18.07 8.54
CA ALA A 558 -6.37 -19.49 8.56
C ALA A 558 -6.85 -20.13 9.86
N TRP A 559 -7.52 -21.28 9.77
CA TRP A 559 -7.85 -22.07 10.96
C TRP A 559 -6.61 -22.78 11.48
N SER A 560 -6.50 -22.91 12.81
CA SER A 560 -5.59 -23.89 13.40
C SER A 560 -5.98 -25.31 12.96
N PRO A 561 -5.01 -26.25 12.87
CA PRO A 561 -5.30 -27.62 12.45
C PRO A 561 -6.34 -28.35 13.32
N ASP A 562 -6.46 -27.99 14.60
CA ASP A 562 -7.46 -28.54 15.52
C ASP A 562 -8.84 -27.86 15.42
N GLY A 563 -8.93 -26.76 14.65
CA GLY A 563 -10.15 -25.98 14.47
C GLY A 563 -10.58 -25.18 15.68
N VAL A 564 -9.77 -25.08 16.73
CA VAL A 564 -10.10 -24.31 17.94
C VAL A 564 -9.81 -22.83 17.73
N SER A 565 -8.70 -22.53 17.07
CA SER A 565 -8.22 -21.17 16.88
C SER A 565 -8.35 -20.69 15.44
N LEU A 566 -8.49 -19.38 15.28
CA LEU A 566 -8.44 -18.71 13.99
C LEU A 566 -7.28 -17.72 14.01
N PHE A 567 -6.40 -17.83 13.02
CA PHE A 567 -5.36 -16.85 12.76
C PHE A 567 -5.94 -15.81 11.82
N SER A 568 -5.75 -14.53 12.15
CA SER A 568 -6.05 -13.41 11.28
C SER A 568 -4.86 -12.48 11.22
N LEU A 569 -4.64 -11.88 10.06
CA LEU A 569 -3.64 -10.84 9.91
C LEU A 569 -4.29 -9.47 10.07
N ASP A 570 -3.77 -8.68 11.00
CA ASP A 570 -3.96 -7.24 11.03
C ASP A 570 -2.69 -6.56 10.51
N ASN A 571 -2.82 -5.81 9.41
CA ASN A 571 -1.69 -5.09 8.82
C ASN A 571 -1.33 -3.80 9.57
N TYR A 572 -2.14 -3.39 10.54
CA TYR A 572 -1.90 -2.22 11.40
C TYR A 572 -2.15 -2.62 12.86
N PRO A 573 -1.28 -3.47 13.47
CA PRO A 573 0.17 -3.23 13.59
C PRO A 573 1.12 -4.26 12.93
N ARG A 574 0.69 -5.02 11.91
CA ARG A 574 1.41 -6.20 11.35
C ARG A 574 1.52 -7.34 12.36
N ILE A 575 0.39 -7.61 13.00
CA ILE A 575 0.23 -8.65 14.00
C ILE A 575 -0.61 -9.77 13.40
N ILE A 576 -0.21 -11.01 13.67
CA ILE A 576 -1.11 -12.14 13.52
C ILE A 576 -1.78 -12.39 14.86
N GLU A 577 -3.08 -12.17 14.89
CA GLU A 577 -3.91 -12.45 16.05
C GLU A 577 -4.41 -13.88 16.01
N VAL A 578 -4.41 -14.54 17.16
CA VAL A 578 -4.93 -15.90 17.34
C VAL A 578 -6.16 -15.86 18.22
N TRP A 579 -7.31 -16.09 17.61
CA TRP A 579 -8.61 -16.06 18.27
C TRP A 579 -9.00 -17.44 18.74
N ASP A 580 -9.45 -17.59 19.99
CA ASP A 580 -10.26 -18.75 20.36
C ASP A 580 -11.68 -18.53 19.84
N THR A 581 -12.08 -19.39 18.90
CA THR A 581 -13.35 -19.26 18.18
C THR A 581 -14.59 -19.68 19.00
N ARG A 582 -14.40 -20.15 20.22
CA ARG A 582 -15.48 -20.52 21.16
C ARG A 582 -15.74 -19.41 22.17
N THR A 583 -14.68 -18.73 22.60
CA THR A 583 -14.77 -17.63 23.58
C THR A 583 -14.77 -16.25 22.94
N ASN A 584 -14.37 -16.14 21.66
CA ASN A 584 -14.21 -14.88 20.95
C ASN A 584 -13.17 -13.96 21.63
N VAL A 585 -12.11 -14.56 22.18
CA VAL A 585 -11.02 -13.85 22.84
C VAL A 585 -9.75 -14.03 22.03
N VAL A 586 -9.00 -12.94 21.84
CA VAL A 586 -7.64 -13.00 21.31
C VAL A 586 -6.76 -13.63 22.37
N THR A 587 -6.24 -14.82 22.07
CA THR A 587 -5.41 -15.60 23.00
C THR A 587 -3.93 -15.29 22.88
N MET A 588 -3.47 -14.90 21.70
CA MET A 588 -2.07 -14.59 21.40
C MET A 588 -1.98 -13.59 20.26
N GLN A 589 -0.92 -12.80 20.27
CA GLN A 589 -0.55 -11.88 19.20
C GLN A 589 0.92 -12.09 18.81
N TYR A 590 1.14 -12.29 17.51
CA TYR A 590 2.47 -12.48 16.94
C TYR A 590 2.87 -11.26 16.12
N ARG A 591 3.86 -10.51 16.60
CA ARG A 591 4.43 -9.40 15.82
C ARG A 591 5.35 -9.93 14.73
N LEU A 592 5.11 -9.49 13.50
CA LEU A 592 5.97 -9.79 12.37
C LEU A 592 6.90 -8.60 12.10
N ASN A 593 8.21 -8.84 12.22
CA ASN A 593 9.25 -7.87 11.85
C ASN A 593 9.42 -7.83 10.32
N SER A 594 8.37 -7.45 9.60
CA SER A 594 8.39 -7.22 8.14
C SER A 594 8.33 -5.71 7.84
N PRO A 595 9.25 -5.19 7.00
CA PRO A 595 9.26 -3.78 6.61
C PRO A 595 8.19 -3.43 5.56
N VAL A 596 7.45 -4.42 5.04
CA VAL A 596 6.48 -4.25 3.94
C VAL A 596 5.12 -4.84 4.34
N TRP A 597 4.05 -4.26 3.79
CA TRP A 597 2.68 -4.76 3.91
C TRP A 597 2.58 -6.22 3.49
N LEU A 598 1.96 -7.05 4.33
CA LEU A 598 1.74 -8.47 4.07
C LEU A 598 0.37 -8.67 3.40
N THR A 599 0.34 -9.27 2.22
CA THR A 599 -0.92 -9.51 1.50
C THR A 599 -1.53 -10.86 1.77
N THR A 600 -0.72 -11.83 2.18
CA THR A 600 -1.09 -13.22 2.33
C THR A 600 -0.25 -13.87 3.43
N PHE A 601 -0.85 -14.76 4.18
CA PHE A 601 -0.11 -15.73 4.97
C PHE A 601 -0.77 -17.10 4.86
N ALA A 602 -0.03 -18.12 5.29
CA ALA A 602 -0.58 -19.43 5.51
C ALA A 602 0.11 -20.11 6.69
N VAL A 603 -0.69 -20.79 7.49
CA VAL A 603 -0.22 -21.69 8.55
C VAL A 603 0.01 -23.07 7.95
N SER A 604 1.09 -23.74 8.36
CA SER A 604 1.40 -25.08 7.90
C SER A 604 0.35 -26.09 8.41
N PRO A 605 0.08 -27.18 7.66
CA PRO A 605 -0.89 -28.19 8.06
C PRO A 605 -0.59 -28.85 9.42
N ASP A 606 0.67 -28.85 9.86
CA ASP A 606 1.08 -29.36 11.17
C ASP A 606 1.05 -28.30 12.29
N GLY A 607 0.67 -27.06 11.97
CA GLY A 607 0.51 -25.94 12.92
C GLY A 607 1.82 -25.33 13.43
N LYS A 608 2.98 -25.78 12.94
CA LYS A 608 4.30 -25.41 13.48
C LYS A 608 4.97 -24.25 12.77
N TYR A 609 4.47 -23.88 11.60
CA TYR A 609 5.12 -22.89 10.76
C TYR A 609 4.10 -21.92 10.19
N LEU A 610 4.57 -20.71 9.97
CA LEU A 610 3.85 -19.64 9.31
C LEU A 610 4.67 -19.20 8.10
N ALA A 611 4.02 -19.00 6.96
CA ALA A 611 4.62 -18.38 5.79
C ALA A 611 3.90 -17.08 5.45
N THR A 612 4.66 -16.04 5.11
CA THR A 612 4.16 -14.69 4.79
C THR A 612 4.86 -14.14 3.55
N ASP A 613 4.18 -13.29 2.78
CA ASP A 613 4.83 -12.47 1.74
C ASP A 613 5.33 -11.15 2.33
N ALA A 614 6.42 -10.60 1.80
CA ALA A 614 6.91 -9.26 2.09
C ALA A 614 7.28 -8.60 0.75
N GLY A 615 6.26 -8.25 -0.04
CA GLY A 615 6.43 -7.80 -1.42
C GLY A 615 6.88 -8.96 -2.32
N GLU A 616 8.14 -8.96 -2.73
CA GLU A 616 8.73 -10.00 -3.60
C GLU A 616 9.35 -11.16 -2.81
N LEU A 617 9.50 -10.98 -1.50
CA LEU A 617 10.12 -11.95 -0.60
C LEU A 617 9.05 -12.86 0.02
N LEU A 618 9.35 -14.15 0.16
CA LEU A 618 8.57 -15.08 0.96
C LEU A 618 9.37 -15.45 2.22
N GLN A 619 8.77 -15.27 3.39
CA GLN A 619 9.39 -15.54 4.68
C GLN A 619 8.71 -16.72 5.37
N VAL A 620 9.48 -17.52 6.10
CA VAL A 620 8.98 -18.64 6.90
C VAL A 620 9.39 -18.46 8.34
N TRP A 621 8.44 -18.63 9.24
CA TRP A 621 8.56 -18.42 10.67
C TRP A 621 8.15 -19.70 11.42
N HIS A 622 8.74 -19.91 12.59
CA HIS A 622 8.34 -20.98 13.51
C HIS A 622 7.20 -20.49 14.39
N LEU A 623 6.07 -21.19 14.42
CA LEU A 623 5.00 -20.94 15.39
C LEU A 623 5.31 -21.70 16.69
N PRO A 624 5.40 -21.01 17.84
CA PRO A 624 5.47 -21.68 19.14
C PRO A 624 4.21 -22.52 19.36
N ASN A 625 4.35 -23.59 20.16
CA ASN A 625 3.24 -24.51 20.48
C ASN A 625 2.19 -23.87 21.38
#